data_AF-T1J3N0-F1
#
_entry.id   AF-T1J3N0-F1
#
_cell.length_a   1.000
_cell.length_b   1.000
_cell.length_c   1.000
_cell.angle_alpha   90.00
_cell.angle_beta   90.00
_cell.angle_gamma   90.00
#
_symmetry.space_group_name_H-M   'P 1'
#
loop_
_entity.id
_entity.type
_entity.pdbx_description
1 polymer ?
#
loop_
_entity_poly.entity_id
_entity_poly.type
_entity_poly.pdbx_seq_one_letter_code
_entity_poly.pdbx_strand_id
1 'polypeptide(L)'
;MAASKLRLGLIQLGVGGNKSENLYRASKFIGEAVSNGAKVISLPECFNSPYGNNFFPTYAEQIPGETTQQLSYLAKEHQIYLIGGPAHWELLSRARALDNQLYVATVSPARDEQASYVAWGHSLVVNPWGTVIGTLDHSEGVLYADLDLGYVDEIRSQIPVLSGQQKSLYEKV
;
A
#
# COMPACT_ATOMS: atom_id res chain seq x y z
N MET A 1 -4.49 3.78 -29.81
CA MET A 1 -5.51 2.95 -29.12
C MET A 1 -6.26 3.88 -28.18
N ALA A 2 -7.59 3.77 -28.07
CA ALA A 2 -8.33 4.61 -27.11
C ALA A 2 -7.79 4.37 -25.70
N ALA A 3 -7.55 5.44 -24.93
CA ALA A 3 -7.13 5.34 -23.54
C ALA A 3 -8.13 4.46 -22.78
N SER A 4 -7.73 3.25 -22.41
CA SER A 4 -8.57 2.31 -21.67
C SER A 4 -8.58 2.73 -20.20
N LYS A 5 -9.44 3.69 -19.89
CA LYS A 5 -9.63 4.14 -18.51
C LYS A 5 -10.28 3.03 -17.69
N LEU A 6 -9.65 2.68 -16.58
CA LEU A 6 -10.11 1.66 -15.64
C LEU A 6 -10.34 2.30 -14.28
N ARG A 7 -11.55 2.17 -13.73
CA ARG A 7 -11.86 2.68 -12.40
C ARG A 7 -11.57 1.63 -11.32
N LEU A 8 -10.74 1.99 -10.35
CA LEU A 8 -10.32 1.16 -9.22
C LEU A 8 -11.01 1.63 -7.93
N GLY A 9 -11.49 0.69 -7.11
CA GLY A 9 -11.98 0.94 -5.75
C GLY A 9 -11.10 0.23 -4.71
N LEU A 10 -10.46 0.99 -3.82
CA LEU A 10 -9.74 0.43 -2.68
C LEU A 10 -10.60 0.60 -1.43
N ILE A 11 -10.96 -0.50 -0.79
CA ILE A 11 -11.82 -0.49 0.39
C ILE A 11 -10.93 -0.59 1.62
N GLN A 12 -10.85 0.48 2.41
CA GLN A 12 -10.20 0.47 3.71
C GLN A 12 -11.24 0.08 4.76
N LEU A 13 -11.19 -1.18 5.21
CA LEU A 13 -12.24 -1.79 6.03
C LEU A 13 -11.84 -1.84 7.51
N GLY A 14 -12.76 -1.50 8.41
CA GLY A 14 -12.65 -1.83 9.82
C GLY A 14 -12.95 -3.32 10.05
N VAL A 15 -12.03 -4.05 10.69
CA VAL A 15 -12.14 -5.51 10.88
C VAL A 15 -12.18 -5.87 12.36
N GLY A 16 -13.11 -6.76 12.74
CA GLY A 16 -13.26 -7.24 14.13
C GLY A 16 -13.21 -8.77 14.26
N GLY A 17 -13.49 -9.27 15.47
CA GLY A 17 -13.53 -10.71 15.79
C GLY A 17 -14.62 -11.51 15.08
N ASN A 18 -15.70 -10.85 14.63
CA ASN A 18 -16.84 -11.51 14.03
C ASN A 18 -16.72 -11.54 12.49
N LYS A 19 -16.37 -12.72 11.95
CA LYS A 19 -16.23 -12.94 10.51
C LYS A 19 -17.48 -12.59 9.71
N SER A 20 -18.67 -12.95 10.20
CA SER A 20 -19.93 -12.69 9.49
C SER A 20 -20.20 -11.18 9.39
N GLU A 21 -19.87 -10.43 10.43
CA GLU A 21 -20.00 -8.97 10.45
C GLU A 21 -18.98 -8.29 9.52
N ASN A 22 -17.74 -8.79 9.47
CA ASN A 22 -16.71 -8.31 8.54
C ASN A 22 -17.13 -8.53 7.07
N LEU A 23 -17.66 -9.73 6.76
CA LEU A 23 -18.15 -10.07 5.42
C LEU A 23 -19.35 -9.22 5.00
N TYR A 24 -20.26 -8.93 5.93
CA TYR A 24 -21.40 -8.06 5.70
C TYR A 24 -20.96 -6.62 5.39
N ARG A 25 -20.03 -6.06 6.17
CA ARG A 25 -19.46 -4.73 5.92
C ARG A 25 -18.73 -4.65 4.59
N ALA A 26 -17.84 -5.62 4.30
CA ALA A 26 -17.14 -5.71 3.02
C ALA A 26 -18.12 -5.73 1.84
N SER A 27 -19.22 -6.49 1.95
CA SER A 27 -20.23 -6.61 0.89
C SER A 27 -20.95 -5.28 0.62
N LYS A 28 -21.20 -4.45 1.65
CA LYS A 28 -21.77 -3.11 1.46
C LYS A 28 -20.83 -2.20 0.67
N PHE A 29 -19.56 -2.13 1.06
CA PHE A 29 -18.58 -1.29 0.37
C PHE A 29 -18.27 -1.78 -1.05
N ILE A 30 -18.30 -3.09 -1.28
CA ILE A 30 -18.22 -3.65 -2.64
C ILE A 30 -19.42 -3.19 -3.48
N GLY A 31 -20.63 -3.28 -2.95
CA GLY A 31 -21.85 -2.82 -3.65
C GLY A 31 -21.81 -1.32 -3.97
N GLU A 32 -21.32 -0.51 -3.04
CA GLU A 32 -21.10 0.92 -3.24
C GLU A 32 -20.05 1.17 -4.35
N ALA A 33 -18.90 0.49 -4.29
CA ALA A 33 -17.84 0.65 -5.27
C ALA A 33 -18.28 0.25 -6.69
N VAL A 34 -19.05 -0.83 -6.82
CA VAL A 34 -19.67 -1.24 -8.09
C VAL A 34 -20.65 -0.18 -8.60
N SER A 35 -21.50 0.36 -7.72
CA SER A 35 -22.46 1.42 -8.08
C SER A 35 -21.75 2.71 -8.54
N ASN A 36 -20.56 2.96 -8.01
CA ASN A 36 -19.67 4.05 -8.42
C ASN A 36 -18.78 3.70 -9.63
N GLY A 37 -19.06 2.59 -10.32
CA GLY A 37 -18.42 2.25 -11.58
C GLY A 37 -17.05 1.59 -11.48
N ALA A 38 -16.58 1.21 -10.27
CA ALA A 38 -15.34 0.47 -10.12
C ALA A 38 -15.41 -0.87 -10.88
N LYS A 39 -14.36 -1.16 -11.64
CA LYS A 39 -14.21 -2.40 -12.42
C LYS A 39 -13.20 -3.35 -11.80
N VAL A 40 -12.32 -2.84 -10.95
CA VAL A 40 -11.44 -3.60 -10.07
C VAL A 40 -11.63 -3.09 -8.66
N ILE A 41 -11.77 -4.00 -7.70
CA ILE A 41 -11.95 -3.68 -6.28
C ILE A 41 -10.93 -4.50 -5.49
N SER A 42 -10.25 -3.87 -4.54
CA SER A 42 -9.31 -4.53 -3.64
C SER A 42 -9.70 -4.32 -2.18
N LEU A 43 -9.51 -5.36 -1.38
CA LEU A 43 -9.77 -5.42 0.06
C LEU A 43 -8.44 -5.44 0.83
N PRO A 44 -8.42 -5.04 2.12
CA PRO A 44 -7.20 -5.07 2.89
C PRO A 44 -6.81 -6.51 3.23
N GLU A 45 -5.54 -6.70 3.58
CA GLU A 45 -5.07 -7.95 4.17
C GLU A 45 -5.90 -8.30 5.43
N CYS A 46 -6.16 -9.60 5.63
CA CYS A 46 -6.96 -10.11 6.75
C CYS A 46 -8.38 -9.52 6.87
N PHE A 47 -9.01 -9.05 5.77
CA PHE A 47 -10.35 -8.44 5.81
C PHE A 47 -11.46 -9.28 6.48
N ASN A 48 -11.25 -10.59 6.62
CA ASN A 48 -12.22 -11.53 7.16
C ASN A 48 -11.89 -12.02 8.60
N SER A 49 -10.84 -11.51 9.24
CA SER A 49 -10.40 -11.91 10.58
C SER A 49 -9.78 -10.74 11.36
N PRO A 50 -9.61 -10.85 12.69
CA PRO A 50 -8.75 -9.93 13.44
C PRO A 50 -7.33 -9.90 12.88
N TYR A 51 -6.72 -8.71 12.91
CA TYR A 51 -5.32 -8.52 12.56
C TYR A 51 -4.46 -8.80 13.81
N GLY A 52 -3.74 -9.93 13.84
CA GLY A 52 -3.22 -10.52 15.08
C GLY A 52 -1.72 -10.85 15.06
N ASN A 53 -0.98 -10.22 15.98
CA ASN A 53 0.48 -10.19 16.07
C ASN A 53 0.99 -10.59 17.46
N ASN A 54 0.71 -11.81 17.91
CA ASN A 54 0.88 -12.25 19.32
C ASN A 54 2.29 -12.06 19.95
N PHE A 55 3.29 -11.59 19.18
CA PHE A 55 4.65 -11.28 19.63
C PHE A 55 4.90 -9.80 19.94
N PHE A 56 4.08 -8.86 19.45
CA PHE A 56 4.43 -7.44 19.50
C PHE A 56 4.49 -6.81 20.91
N PRO A 57 3.69 -7.18 21.92
CA PRO A 57 3.84 -6.64 23.29
C PRO A 57 5.19 -6.98 23.93
N THR A 58 5.78 -8.12 23.56
CA THR A 58 7.10 -8.55 24.03
C THR A 58 8.23 -7.72 23.39
N TYR A 59 8.02 -7.20 22.17
CA TYR A 59 9.04 -6.51 21.37
C TYR A 59 8.72 -5.03 21.12
N ALA A 60 7.67 -4.48 21.75
CA ALA A 60 7.32 -3.07 21.65
C ALA A 60 8.28 -2.23 22.50
N GLU A 61 8.75 -1.12 21.94
CA GLU A 61 9.65 -0.17 22.61
C GLU A 61 9.08 1.24 22.60
N GLN A 62 9.49 2.06 23.58
CA GLN A 62 9.28 3.51 23.50
C GLN A 62 10.10 4.07 22.34
N ILE A 63 9.68 5.19 21.75
CA ILE A 63 10.48 5.92 20.76
C ILE A 63 10.87 7.28 21.37
N PRO A 64 12.16 7.58 21.57
CA PRO A 64 13.32 6.71 21.28
C PRO A 64 13.44 5.49 22.22
N GLY A 65 13.92 4.37 21.68
CA GLY A 65 14.03 3.04 22.31
C GLY A 65 15.23 2.26 21.79
N GLU A 66 15.42 1.02 22.24
CA GLU A 66 16.63 0.21 21.95
C GLU A 66 16.90 0.06 20.46
N THR A 67 15.89 -0.33 19.68
CA THR A 67 15.96 -0.51 18.23
C THR A 67 16.22 0.81 17.53
N THR A 68 15.41 1.85 17.79
CA THR A 68 15.59 3.16 17.14
C THR A 68 16.96 3.80 17.45
N GLN A 69 17.50 3.61 18.66
CA GLN A 69 18.82 4.12 19.05
C GLN A 69 19.96 3.30 18.43
N GLN A 70 19.84 1.97 18.38
CA GLN A 70 20.88 1.12 17.78
C GLN A 70 20.94 1.29 16.25
N LEU A 71 19.79 1.40 15.58
CA LEU A 71 19.74 1.72 14.16
C LEU A 71 20.32 3.11 13.87
N SER A 72 20.07 4.10 14.74
CA SER A 72 20.67 5.44 14.63
C SER A 72 22.19 5.43 14.86
N TYR A 73 22.69 4.62 15.80
CA TYR A 73 24.14 4.45 16.04
C TYR A 73 24.81 3.83 14.82
N LEU A 74 24.27 2.73 14.28
CA LEU A 74 24.83 2.03 13.13
C LEU A 74 24.81 2.86 11.84
N ALA A 75 23.74 3.62 11.61
CA ALA A 75 23.66 4.57 10.49
C ALA A 75 24.78 5.62 10.56
N LYS A 76 25.05 6.13 11.77
CA LYS A 76 26.12 7.11 12.02
C LYS A 76 27.52 6.51 11.90
N GLU A 77 27.75 5.34 12.52
CA GLU A 77 29.04 4.65 12.56
C GLU A 77 29.51 4.23 11.16
N HIS A 78 28.59 3.72 10.34
CA HIS A 78 28.91 3.22 9.00
C HIS A 78 28.66 4.23 7.88
N GLN A 79 28.24 5.45 8.20
CA GLN A 79 27.90 6.50 7.24
C GLN A 79 26.88 6.04 6.17
N ILE A 80 25.85 5.30 6.59
CA ILE A 80 24.79 4.78 5.73
C ILE A 80 23.42 5.32 6.15
N TYR A 81 22.46 5.28 5.25
CA TYR A 81 21.04 5.54 5.55
C TYR A 81 20.32 4.21 5.78
N LEU A 82 19.54 4.11 6.86
CA LEU A 82 18.90 2.87 7.34
C LEU A 82 17.43 3.14 7.73
N ILE A 83 16.48 2.28 7.35
CA ILE A 83 15.03 2.64 7.44
C ILE A 83 14.09 1.48 7.93
N GLY A 84 13.07 1.81 8.76
CA GLY A 84 11.98 0.95 9.31
C GLY A 84 10.67 1.73 9.64
N GLY A 85 9.44 1.21 9.40
CA GLY A 85 8.15 1.77 9.88
C GLY A 85 7.32 2.66 8.90
N PRO A 86 6.24 3.38 9.34
CA PRO A 86 5.27 4.12 8.50
C PRO A 86 5.89 5.17 7.56
N ALA A 87 7.14 5.57 7.82
CA ALA A 87 7.99 6.31 6.88
C ALA A 87 8.07 5.64 5.48
N HIS A 88 7.76 4.35 5.40
CA HIS A 88 7.90 3.54 4.20
C HIS A 88 6.63 3.39 3.39
N TRP A 89 5.44 3.53 3.99
CA TRP A 89 4.21 3.08 3.35
C TRP A 89 3.98 3.79 2.01
N GLU A 90 4.06 5.12 2.02
CA GLU A 90 4.02 5.93 0.81
C GLU A 90 5.31 5.75 0.00
N LEU A 91 6.49 5.83 0.63
CA LEU A 91 7.78 5.80 -0.04
C LEU A 91 7.99 4.52 -0.87
N LEU A 92 7.69 3.35 -0.31
CA LEU A 92 7.80 2.07 -0.99
C LEU A 92 6.75 1.94 -2.09
N SER A 93 5.52 2.40 -1.85
CA SER A 93 4.48 2.41 -2.88
C SER A 93 4.93 3.25 -4.09
N ARG A 94 5.54 4.40 -3.83
CA ARG A 94 6.09 5.29 -4.85
C ARG A 94 7.31 4.72 -5.56
N ALA A 95 8.26 4.16 -4.83
CA ALA A 95 9.43 3.51 -5.40
C ALA A 95 9.03 2.33 -6.30
N ARG A 96 8.10 1.47 -5.85
CA ARG A 96 7.61 0.34 -6.65
C ARG A 96 6.91 0.79 -7.92
N ALA A 97 6.13 1.87 -7.85
CA ALA A 97 5.43 2.43 -9.01
C ALA A 97 6.42 2.99 -10.04
N LEU A 98 7.40 3.76 -9.57
CA LEU A 98 8.42 4.39 -10.41
C LEU A 98 9.34 3.36 -11.06
N ASP A 99 9.95 2.47 -10.27
CA ASP A 99 10.99 1.55 -10.75
C ASP A 99 10.44 0.50 -11.73
N ASN A 100 9.16 0.14 -11.59
CA ASN A 100 8.50 -0.83 -12.46
C ASN A 100 7.58 -0.16 -13.51
N GLN A 101 7.45 1.17 -13.47
CA GLN A 101 6.60 1.96 -14.35
C GLN A 101 5.19 1.37 -14.47
N LEU A 102 4.52 1.30 -13.34
CA LEU A 102 3.17 0.74 -13.18
C LEU A 102 2.38 1.52 -12.12
N TYR A 103 1.06 1.41 -12.15
CA TYR A 103 0.25 1.88 -11.03
C TYR A 103 0.43 0.95 -9.83
N VAL A 104 0.68 1.52 -8.66
CA VAL A 104 0.68 0.78 -7.38
C VAL A 104 -0.54 1.18 -6.59
N ALA A 105 -1.31 0.19 -6.16
CA ALA A 105 -2.45 0.38 -5.29
C ALA A 105 -2.25 -0.45 -4.03
N THR A 106 -2.26 0.20 -2.87
CA THR A 106 -2.09 -0.45 -1.56
C THR A 106 -3.31 -0.19 -0.70
N VAL A 107 -3.80 -1.25 -0.07
CA VAL A 107 -5.00 -1.20 0.77
C VAL A 107 -4.63 -1.62 2.18
N SER A 108 -5.00 -0.78 3.14
CA SER A 108 -4.79 -1.00 4.56
C SER A 108 -6.15 -1.14 5.26
N PRO A 109 -6.27 -1.89 6.36
CA PRO A 109 -7.42 -1.78 7.25
C PRO A 109 -7.58 -0.35 7.78
N ALA A 110 -8.82 0.02 8.12
CA ALA A 110 -9.06 1.27 8.85
C ALA A 110 -8.37 1.19 10.22
N ARG A 111 -7.92 2.34 10.73
CA ARG A 111 -7.20 2.39 11.99
C ARG A 111 -8.18 2.15 13.14
N ASP A 112 -7.95 1.09 13.88
CA ASP A 112 -8.62 0.80 15.13
C ASP A 112 -7.57 0.81 16.25
N GLU A 113 -7.65 1.80 17.14
CA GLU A 113 -6.74 1.94 18.27
C GLU A 113 -6.97 0.89 19.36
N GLN A 114 -8.12 0.19 19.32
CA GLN A 114 -8.45 -0.90 20.24
C GLN A 114 -8.04 -2.27 19.67
N ALA A 115 -7.65 -2.34 18.39
CA ALA A 115 -7.19 -3.57 17.79
C ALA A 115 -5.80 -3.97 18.29
N SER A 116 -5.54 -5.28 18.32
CA SER A 116 -4.23 -5.85 18.68
C SER A 116 -3.10 -5.42 17.75
N TYR A 117 -3.43 -4.97 16.54
CA TYR A 117 -2.52 -4.27 15.63
C TYR A 117 -3.20 -3.01 15.15
N VAL A 118 -2.59 -1.87 15.42
CA VAL A 118 -3.08 -0.59 14.93
C VAL A 118 -2.58 -0.43 13.50
N ALA A 119 -3.42 -0.82 12.54
CA ALA A 119 -3.15 -0.59 11.13
C ALA A 119 -2.91 0.90 10.86
N TRP A 120 -1.99 1.20 9.96
CA TRP A 120 -1.69 2.58 9.61
C TRP A 120 -2.90 3.29 8.95
N GLY A 121 -3.68 2.56 8.15
CA GLY A 121 -4.66 3.15 7.23
C GLY A 121 -3.95 3.66 5.98
N HIS A 122 -4.37 4.83 5.47
CA HIS A 122 -3.73 5.47 4.31
C HIS A 122 -3.67 4.57 3.07
N SER A 123 -4.75 3.84 2.78
CA SER A 123 -4.88 3.17 1.48
C SER A 123 -4.64 4.18 0.37
N LEU A 124 -3.73 3.90 -0.57
CA LEU A 124 -3.29 4.85 -1.57
C LEU A 124 -3.14 4.26 -2.97
N VAL A 125 -3.20 5.14 -3.97
CA VAL A 125 -2.88 4.83 -5.36
C VAL A 125 -1.75 5.75 -5.81
N VAL A 126 -0.74 5.16 -6.44
CA VAL A 126 0.40 5.85 -7.04
C VAL A 126 0.43 5.57 -8.55
N ASN A 127 0.68 6.59 -9.35
CA ASN A 127 0.84 6.46 -10.79
C ASN A 127 2.25 5.95 -11.20
N PRO A 128 2.47 5.57 -12.48
CA PRO A 128 3.76 5.09 -12.98
C PRO A 128 4.94 6.06 -12.85
N TRP A 129 4.68 7.34 -12.55
CA TRP A 129 5.70 8.36 -12.29
C TRP A 129 6.04 8.50 -10.80
N GLY A 130 5.51 7.62 -9.94
CA GLY A 130 5.72 7.70 -8.50
C GLY A 130 4.95 8.83 -7.81
N THR A 131 3.93 9.41 -8.47
CA THR A 131 3.07 10.44 -7.86
C THR A 131 1.86 9.79 -7.20
N VAL A 132 1.57 10.16 -5.95
CA VAL A 132 0.36 9.73 -5.25
C VAL A 132 -0.84 10.45 -5.88
N ILE A 133 -1.79 9.69 -6.42
CA ILE A 133 -2.99 10.23 -7.08
C ILE A 133 -4.25 10.10 -6.23
N GLY A 134 -4.16 9.45 -5.07
CA GLY A 134 -5.22 9.39 -4.08
C GLY A 134 -4.75 8.67 -2.82
N THR A 135 -5.24 9.10 -1.66
CA THR A 135 -5.01 8.46 -0.36
C THR A 135 -6.24 8.66 0.54
N LEU A 136 -6.56 7.66 1.37
CA LEU A 136 -7.47 7.85 2.50
C LEU A 136 -6.70 8.34 3.74
N ASP A 137 -7.45 8.74 4.76
CA ASP A 137 -6.91 8.97 6.10
C ASP A 137 -6.92 7.66 6.92
N HIS A 138 -7.12 7.76 8.23
CA HIS A 138 -7.20 6.62 9.13
C HIS A 138 -8.60 5.97 9.20
N SER A 139 -9.62 6.64 8.69
CA SER A 139 -11.03 6.26 8.82
C SER A 139 -11.42 5.16 7.85
N GLU A 140 -12.50 4.45 8.13
CA GLU A 140 -13.12 3.53 7.16
C GLU A 140 -13.63 4.32 5.95
N GLY A 141 -13.37 3.81 4.75
CA GLY A 141 -13.76 4.50 3.53
C GLY A 141 -13.34 3.80 2.25
N VAL A 142 -13.77 4.37 1.11
CA VAL A 142 -13.44 3.87 -0.22
C VAL A 142 -12.68 4.95 -0.99
N LEU A 143 -11.50 4.59 -1.49
CA LEU A 143 -10.74 5.43 -2.43
C LEU A 143 -11.08 5.04 -3.87
N TYR A 144 -11.52 6.01 -4.66
CA TYR A 144 -11.71 5.88 -6.09
C TYR A 144 -10.58 6.53 -6.87
N ALA A 145 -10.02 5.81 -7.84
CA ALA A 145 -9.04 6.36 -8.78
C ALA A 145 -9.34 5.89 -10.21
N ASP A 146 -9.26 6.82 -11.16
CA ASP A 146 -9.35 6.51 -12.59
C ASP A 146 -7.94 6.30 -13.14
N LEU A 147 -7.62 5.07 -13.54
CA LEU A 147 -6.31 4.69 -14.05
C LEU A 147 -6.30 4.83 -15.58
N ASP A 148 -5.34 5.57 -16.11
CA ASP A 148 -5.11 5.69 -17.55
C ASP A 148 -4.01 4.72 -17.97
N LEU A 149 -4.38 3.61 -18.59
CA LEU A 149 -3.40 2.63 -19.04
C LEU A 149 -2.55 3.14 -20.20
N GLY A 150 -3.02 4.13 -20.97
CA GLY A 150 -2.20 4.79 -21.99
C GLY A 150 -1.06 5.61 -21.38
N TYR A 151 -1.25 6.14 -20.16
CA TYR A 151 -0.20 6.85 -19.43
C TYR A 151 0.95 5.93 -19.02
N VAL A 152 0.68 4.63 -18.79
CA VAL A 152 1.75 3.64 -18.54
C VAL A 152 2.66 3.52 -19.77
N ASP A 153 2.07 3.41 -20.96
CA ASP A 153 2.82 3.29 -22.21
C ASP A 153 3.61 4.57 -22.49
N GLU A 154 3.01 5.74 -22.22
CA GLU A 154 3.68 7.04 -22.33
C GLU A 154 4.94 7.08 -21.45
N ILE A 155 4.83 6.77 -20.16
CA ILE A 155 5.96 6.83 -19.22
C ILE A 155 7.07 5.85 -19.59
N ARG A 156 6.71 4.63 -20.03
CA ARG A 156 7.67 3.63 -20.54
C ARG A 156 8.37 4.09 -21.82
N SER A 157 7.72 4.89 -22.67
CA SER A 157 8.34 5.44 -23.88
C SER A 157 9.36 6.54 -23.59
N GLN A 158 9.17 7.29 -22.50
CA GLN A 158 10.07 8.39 -22.11
C GLN A 158 11.36 7.86 -21.46
N ILE A 159 11.24 6.96 -20.48
CA ILE A 159 12.37 6.37 -19.76
C ILE A 159 12.18 4.85 -19.75
N PRO A 160 12.77 4.07 -20.67
CA PRO A 160 12.44 2.66 -20.81
C PRO A 160 13.23 1.78 -19.83
N VAL A 161 12.95 1.92 -18.53
CA VAL A 161 13.70 1.31 -17.42
C VAL A 161 13.81 -0.21 -17.57
N LEU A 162 12.71 -0.88 -17.94
CA LEU A 162 12.66 -2.34 -18.03
C LEU A 162 13.34 -2.91 -19.29
N SER A 163 13.34 -2.19 -20.41
CA SER A 163 14.02 -2.67 -21.63
C SER A 163 15.52 -2.40 -21.59
N GLY A 164 15.97 -1.43 -20.79
CA GLY A 164 17.38 -1.15 -20.55
C GLY A 164 18.08 -2.19 -19.65
N GLN A 165 17.35 -3.15 -19.08
CA GLN A 165 17.93 -4.18 -18.21
C GLN A 165 18.80 -5.15 -19.02
N GLN A 166 20.09 -5.23 -18.67
CA GLN A 166 21.01 -6.24 -19.23
C GLN A 166 20.76 -7.61 -18.59
N LYS A 167 19.70 -8.29 -19.03
CA LYS A 167 19.26 -9.58 -18.47
C LYS A 167 20.35 -10.65 -18.46
N SER A 168 21.33 -10.58 -19.38
CA SER A 168 22.47 -11.49 -19.42
C SER A 168 23.43 -11.37 -18.22
N LEU A 169 23.39 -10.26 -17.49
CA LEU A 169 24.21 -10.05 -16.28
C LEU A 169 23.58 -10.61 -15.01
N TYR A 170 22.29 -10.98 -15.06
CA TYR A 170 21.56 -11.48 -13.91
C TYR A 170 21.20 -12.95 -14.17
N GLU A 171 22.08 -13.87 -13.76
CA GLU A 171 21.71 -15.28 -13.71
C GLU A 171 20.61 -15.46 -12.65
N LYS A 172 19.58 -16.24 -13.00
CA LYS A 172 18.64 -16.75 -12.00
C LYS A 172 19.40 -17.77 -11.17
N VAL A 173 19.81 -17.38 -9.96
CA VAL A 173 20.18 -18.33 -8.90
C VAL A 173 18.93 -19.09 -8.47
#